data_AF-A0A540V0D0-F1
#
_entry.id   AF-A0A540V0D0-F1
#
_cell.length_a   1.000
_cell.length_b   1.000
_cell.length_c   1.000
_cell.angle_alpha   90.00
_cell.angle_beta   90.00
_cell.angle_gamma   90.00
#
_symmetry.space_group_name_H-M   'P 1'
#
loop_
_entity.id
_entity.type
_entity.pdbx_description
1 polymer ?
#
loop_
_entity_poly.entity_id
_entity_poly.type
_entity_poly.pdbx_seq_one_letter_code
_entity_poly.pdbx_strand_id
1 'polypeptide(L)'
;MYDIVGDIHGHASRLEQLLERMGYKRDVKSWRHPDRQAIFVGDFIDRGPEQIETYRLVRAMLDRGAALAVMGNHEFNAVAFKT
;
A
#
# COMPACT_ATOMS: atom_id res chain seq x y z
N MET A 1 -11.60 -7.33 11.26
CA MET A 1 -11.69 -5.86 11.43
C MET A 1 -10.73 -5.21 10.43
N TYR A 2 -11.06 -4.04 9.90
CA TYR A 2 -10.29 -3.41 8.83
C TYR A 2 -9.70 -2.08 9.28
N ASP A 3 -8.51 -1.77 8.75
CA ASP A 3 -7.94 -0.43 8.83
C ASP A 3 -7.89 0.17 7.42
N ILE A 4 -8.40 1.39 7.26
CA ILE A 4 -8.48 2.07 5.97
C ILE A 4 -7.29 3.00 5.84
N VAL A 5 -6.51 2.84 4.77
CA VAL A 5 -5.32 3.64 4.48
C VAL A 5 -5.56 4.45 3.21
N GLY A 6 -5.48 5.77 3.37
CA GLY A 6 -5.60 6.77 2.29
C GLY A 6 -4.41 6.82 1.34
N ASP A 7 -4.35 7.89 0.57
CA ASP A 7 -3.36 8.15 -0.47
C ASP A 7 -1.93 8.06 0.09
N ILE A 8 -1.09 7.28 -0.60
CA ILE A 8 0.30 7.05 -0.19
C ILE A 8 1.25 7.90 -1.05
N HIS A 9 0.92 8.06 -2.34
CA HIS A 9 1.66 8.87 -3.30
C HIS A 9 3.18 8.65 -3.22
N GLY A 10 3.62 7.40 -3.30
CA GLY A 10 5.04 7.07 -3.36
C GLY A 10 5.85 7.36 -2.09
N HIS A 11 5.25 7.31 -0.90
CA HIS A 11 5.97 7.48 0.37
C HIS A 11 6.04 6.16 1.17
N ALA A 12 6.76 5.18 0.63
CA ALA A 12 6.91 3.85 1.23
C ALA A 12 7.41 3.91 2.67
N SER A 13 8.42 4.75 2.94
CA SER A 13 8.99 4.90 4.28
C SER A 13 7.97 5.42 5.31
N ARG A 14 7.04 6.30 4.89
CA ARG A 14 5.96 6.79 5.76
C ARG A 14 4.89 5.73 5.97
N LEU A 15 4.60 4.95 4.93
CA LEU A 15 3.67 3.83 5.03
C LEU A 15 4.18 2.76 5.99
N GLU A 16 5.46 2.39 5.94
CA GLU A 16 6.08 1.44 6.89
C GLU A 16 5.94 1.93 8.34
N GLN A 17 6.24 3.21 8.60
CA GLN A 17 6.07 3.81 9.92
C GLN A 17 4.61 3.82 10.39
N LEU A 18 3.67 4.08 9.48
CA LEU A 18 2.24 4.03 9.79
C LEU A 18 1.81 2.61 10.17
N LEU A 19 2.19 1.61 9.37
CA LEU A 19 1.88 0.21 9.62
C LEU A 19 2.44 -0.26 10.98
N GLU A 20 3.67 0.12 11.29
CA GLU A 20 4.29 -0.18 12.60
C GLU A 20 3.49 0.44 13.76
N ARG A 21 3.13 1.73 13.67
CA ARG A 21 2.29 2.41 14.68
C ARG A 21 0.91 1.78 14.82
N MET A 22 0.38 1.24 13.73
CA MET A 22 -0.88 0.51 13.71
C MET A 22 -0.70 -0.95 14.19
N GLY A 23 0.48 -1.37 14.64
CA GLY A 23 0.70 -2.71 15.20
C GLY A 23 0.84 -3.82 14.16
N TYR A 24 0.98 -3.49 12.88
CA TYR A 24 1.38 -4.46 11.87
C TYR A 24 2.82 -4.87 12.13
N LYS A 25 3.12 -6.14 11.89
CA LYS A 25 4.46 -6.70 12.00
C LYS A 25 5.01 -6.98 10.61
N ARG A 26 6.27 -6.63 10.43
CA ARG A 26 7.02 -6.93 9.22
C ARG A 26 7.55 -8.36 9.29
N ASP A 27 7.22 -9.17 8.30
CA ASP A 27 7.89 -10.44 8.02
C ASP A 27 8.91 -10.25 6.88
N VAL A 28 9.64 -11.31 6.52
CA VAL A 28 10.70 -11.27 5.49
C VAL A 28 10.20 -10.77 4.13
N LYS A 29 8.90 -10.86 3.86
CA LYS A 29 8.31 -10.64 2.54
C LYS A 29 7.12 -9.66 2.54
N SER A 30 6.60 -9.19 3.67
CA SER A 30 5.37 -8.37 3.76
C SER A 30 5.14 -7.76 5.16
N TRP A 31 4.06 -6.99 5.29
CA TRP A 31 3.46 -6.55 6.55
C TRP A 31 2.15 -7.31 6.83
N ARG A 32 1.86 -7.61 8.10
CA ARG A 32 0.61 -8.27 8.54
C ARG A 32 0.26 -7.90 9.98
N HIS A 33 -1.02 -7.71 10.27
CA HIS A 33 -1.55 -7.63 11.63
C HIS A 33 -2.12 -9.00 12.03
N PRO A 34 -2.06 -9.43 13.31
CA PRO A 34 -2.63 -10.71 13.75
C PRO A 34 -4.14 -10.81 13.48
N ASP A 35 -4.91 -9.76 13.79
CA ASP A 35 -6.38 -9.79 13.75
C ASP A 35 -7.05 -8.78 12.79
N ARG A 36 -6.26 -7.98 12.08
CA ARG A 36 -6.75 -6.88 11.22
C ARG A 36 -6.18 -6.99 9.82
N GLN A 37 -6.88 -6.40 8.87
CA GLN A 37 -6.49 -6.36 7.47
C GLN A 37 -6.53 -4.92 6.96
N ALA A 38 -5.53 -4.51 6.20
CA ALA A 38 -5.51 -3.17 5.61
C ALA A 38 -6.46 -3.12 4.38
N ILE A 39 -7.09 -1.98 4.17
CA ILE A 39 -7.76 -1.62 2.91
C ILE A 39 -7.11 -0.34 2.39
N PHE A 40 -6.42 -0.44 1.26
CA PHE A 40 -5.83 0.71 0.59
C PHE A 40 -6.84 1.29 -0.41
N VAL A 41 -7.11 2.60 -0.33
CA VAL A 41 -8.15 3.25 -1.15
C VAL A 41 -7.65 3.82 -2.48
N GLY A 42 -6.47 3.39 -2.93
CA GLY A 42 -5.84 3.83 -4.18
C GLY A 42 -4.71 4.82 -3.97
N ASP A 43 -4.23 5.41 -5.07
CA ASP A 43 -3.23 6.49 -5.11
C ASP A 43 -1.92 6.11 -4.39
N PHE A 44 -1.35 4.99 -4.82
CA PHE A 44 -0.07 4.45 -4.35
C PHE A 44 1.09 5.19 -5.00
N ILE A 45 0.91 5.65 -6.23
CA ILE A 45 1.96 6.26 -7.06
C ILE A 45 1.75 7.77 -7.22
N ASP A 46 2.63 8.36 -8.03
CA ASP A 46 2.71 9.79 -8.32
C ASP A 46 3.22 10.64 -7.13
N ARG A 47 3.85 11.78 -7.44
CA ARG A 47 4.43 12.79 -6.53
C ARG A 47 5.61 12.37 -5.65
N GLY A 48 5.53 11.24 -4.96
CA GLY A 48 6.55 10.83 -3.99
C GLY A 48 7.78 10.18 -4.62
N PRO A 49 8.89 10.07 -3.85
CA PRO A 49 10.16 9.54 -4.35
C PRO A 49 10.24 8.01 -4.38
N GLU A 50 9.36 7.29 -3.67
CA GLU A 50 9.44 5.84 -3.41
C GLU A 50 8.26 5.08 -4.06
N GLN A 51 7.92 5.41 -5.31
CA GLN A 51 6.73 4.87 -5.98
C GLN A 51 6.81 3.36 -6.22
N ILE A 52 7.97 2.85 -6.64
CA ILE A 52 8.18 1.42 -6.91
C ILE A 52 8.12 0.63 -5.59
N GLU A 53 8.74 1.17 -4.54
CA GLU A 53 8.77 0.61 -3.21
C GLU A 53 7.35 0.56 -2.61
N THR A 54 6.59 1.64 -2.78
CA THR A 54 5.18 1.70 -2.34
C THR A 54 4.35 0.64 -3.05
N TYR A 55 4.45 0.55 -4.38
CA TYR A 55 3.76 -0.48 -5.15
C TYR A 55 4.14 -1.89 -4.69
N ARG A 56 5.44 -2.18 -4.54
CA ARG A 56 5.93 -3.49 -4.11
C ARG A 56 5.43 -3.85 -2.70
N LEU A 57 5.42 -2.90 -1.78
CA LEU A 57 4.93 -3.10 -0.42
C LEU A 57 3.45 -3.44 -0.43
N VAL A 58 2.61 -2.60 -1.04
CA VAL A 58 1.16 -2.83 -1.12
C VAL A 58 0.88 -4.16 -1.83
N ARG A 59 1.55 -4.40 -2.96
CA ARG A 59 1.41 -5.64 -3.73
C ARG A 59 1.72 -6.88 -2.90
N ALA A 60 2.81 -6.86 -2.13
CA ALA A 60 3.18 -7.99 -1.28
C ALA A 60 2.14 -8.29 -0.19
N MET A 61 1.51 -7.25 0.37
CA MET A 61 0.41 -7.42 1.33
C MET A 61 -0.84 -8.02 0.67
N LEU A 62 -1.18 -7.59 -0.55
CA LEU A 62 -2.29 -8.15 -1.33
C LEU A 62 -2.06 -9.62 -1.68
N ASP A 63 -0.88 -9.95 -2.22
CA ASP A 63 -0.53 -11.32 -2.65
C ASP A 63 -0.54 -12.32 -1.48
N ARG A 64 -0.40 -11.83 -0.25
CA ARG A 64 -0.45 -12.65 0.98
C ARG A 64 -1.80 -12.62 1.68
N GLY A 65 -2.80 -11.90 1.18
CA GLY A 65 -4.09 -11.74 1.86
C GLY A 65 -3.98 -11.01 3.19
N ALA A 66 -3.02 -10.09 3.33
CA ALA A 66 -2.89 -9.18 4.47
C ALA A 66 -3.53 -7.80 4.19
N ALA A 67 -3.93 -7.55 2.95
CA ALA A 67 -4.60 -6.33 2.53
C ALA A 67 -5.61 -6.58 1.40
N LEU A 68 -6.49 -5.59 1.18
CA LEU A 68 -7.26 -5.39 -0.05
C LEU A 68 -6.96 -3.99 -0.60
N ALA A 69 -7.26 -3.77 -1.87
CA ALA A 69 -7.05 -2.48 -2.54
C ALA A 69 -8.15 -2.22 -3.56
N VAL A 70 -8.50 -0.94 -3.72
CA VAL A 70 -9.21 -0.42 -4.90
C VAL A 70 -8.24 0.41 -5.75
N MET A 71 -8.56 0.55 -7.03
CA MET A 71 -7.74 1.34 -7.97
C MET A 71 -8.04 2.83 -7.80
N GLY A 72 -7.01 3.65 -7.60
CA GLY A 72 -7.10 5.10 -7.60
C GLY A 72 -7.00 5.69 -9.00
N ASN A 73 -7.27 7.00 -9.13
CA ASN A 73 -7.17 7.67 -10.43
C ASN A 73 -5.71 7.79 -10.89
N HIS A 74 -4.75 7.85 -9.98
CA HIS A 74 -3.33 7.89 -10.36
C HIS A 74 -2.88 6.56 -10.98
N GLU A 75 -3.31 5.42 -10.43
CA GLU A 75 -3.06 4.11 -11.06
C GLU A 75 -3.76 3.98 -12.41
N PHE A 76 -5.04 4.39 -12.49
CA PHE A 76 -5.81 4.36 -13.73
C PHE A 76 -5.11 5.16 -14.84
N ASN A 77 -4.68 6.38 -14.52
CA ASN A 77 -3.97 7.23 -15.46
C ASN A 77 -2.63 6.60 -15.89
N ALA A 78 -1.84 6.04 -14.98
CA ALA A 78 -0.57 5.40 -15.34
C ALA A 78 -0.74 4.21 -16.30
N VAL A 79 -1.85 3.45 -16.17
CA VAL A 79 -2.16 2.35 -17.10
C VAL A 79 -2.69 2.90 -18.43
N ALA A 80 -3.58 3.91 -18.40
CA ALA A 80 -4.24 4.46 -19.58
C ALA A 80 -3.33 5.33 -20.47
N PHE A 81 -2.36 6.03 -19.89
CA PHE A 81 -1.47 6.96 -20.59
C PHE A 81 -0.12 6.36 -20.98
N LYS A 82 0.08 5.05 -20.76
CA LYS A 82 1.27 4.34 -21.24
C LYS A 82 1.05 3.87 -22.68
N THR A 83 1.15 4.80 -23.64
CA THR A 83 1.34 4.53 -25.08
C THR A 83 2.80 4.32 -25.42
#